data_AF-A0A5B7ASB1-F1
#
_entry.id   AF-A0A5B7ASB1-F1
#
_cell.length_a   1.000
_cell.length_b   1.000
_cell.length_c   1.000
_cell.angle_alpha   90.00
_cell.angle_beta   90.00
_cell.angle_gamma   90.00
#
_symmetry.space_group_name_H-M   'P 1'
#
loop_
_entity.id
_entity.type
_entity.pdbx_description
1 polymer ?
#
loop_
_entity_poly.entity_id
_entity_poly.type
_entity_poly.pdbx_seq_one_letter_code
_entity_poly.pdbx_strand_id
1 'polypeptide(L)'
;MVHCGFYSENGGFRVSLEDKNYMQTCNIVVSTCAFGGGDDLYQPIGMSEASLQKVCYVAFWDEITLAAQEKEGRRIGEDQYIEKWRIVIVKNLPFQDQRLNGKIPKMLGHRLFPHARYSIWVDSKSQFRRDPLGVLEALLFRTNSELAISEHGARSNVYDEAKAVVKKNKATPEEVEVQMIQYHHDGLPEDKRFNGKKALAEASIIAREHTPLTNLFMCLWFNEVVRFTSRDQLSFPYVLWRLKVLKNINMFPVCTRKDLVNSIGHVRKAKPLVN
;
A
#
# COMPACT_ATOMS: atom_id res chain seq x y z
N MET A 1 -6.94 21.85 -5.28
CA MET A 1 -5.91 20.97 -4.68
C MET A 1 -6.63 19.98 -3.77
N VAL A 2 -6.52 18.68 -4.01
CA VAL A 2 -7.19 17.68 -3.16
C VAL A 2 -6.38 17.55 -1.88
N HIS A 3 -7.00 17.83 -0.73
CA HIS A 3 -6.38 17.60 0.57
C HIS A 3 -6.33 16.09 0.83
N CYS A 4 -5.27 15.45 0.36
CA CYS A 4 -4.76 14.23 0.95
C CYS A 4 -4.26 14.62 2.35
N GLY A 5 -4.88 14.13 3.42
CA GLY A 5 -4.34 14.33 4.76
C GLY A 5 -2.88 13.88 4.83
N PHE A 6 -2.15 14.38 5.82
CA PHE A 6 -0.88 13.87 6.33
C PHE A 6 0.39 14.72 6.12
N TYR A 7 0.69 15.22 4.92
CA TYR A 7 1.96 15.91 4.69
C TYR A 7 1.84 17.43 4.82
N SER A 8 2.29 17.97 5.95
CA SER A 8 2.71 19.37 6.13
C SER A 8 4.13 19.37 6.74
N GLU A 9 4.93 20.41 6.52
CA GLU A 9 6.28 20.51 7.13
C GLU A 9 6.25 20.47 8.67
N ASN A 10 5.09 20.81 9.25
CA ASN A 10 4.80 20.79 10.68
C ASN A 10 4.01 19.53 11.12
N GLY A 11 3.77 18.57 10.22
CA GLY A 11 3.05 17.31 10.47
C GLY A 11 3.97 16.15 10.90
N GLY A 12 3.38 14.99 11.16
CA GLY A 12 4.13 13.74 11.41
C GLY A 12 4.75 13.14 10.14
N PHE A 13 5.19 11.87 10.19
CA PHE A 13 5.91 11.15 9.11
C PHE A 13 7.11 11.96 8.57
N ARG A 14 8.01 12.33 9.47
CA ARG A 14 9.22 13.06 9.13
C ARG A 14 10.24 12.12 8.51
N VAL A 15 10.74 12.53 7.36
CA VAL A 15 11.82 11.88 6.61
C VAL A 15 12.99 12.85 6.50
N SER A 16 14.22 12.34 6.50
CA SER A 16 15.43 13.15 6.37
C SER A 16 15.44 13.96 5.06
N LEU A 17 16.15 15.10 5.04
CA LEU A 17 16.27 15.88 3.80
C LEU A 17 16.98 15.09 2.70
N GLU A 18 17.99 14.29 3.07
CA GLU A 18 18.70 13.40 2.14
C GLU A 18 17.74 12.41 1.47
N ASP A 19 16.91 11.71 2.26
CA ASP A 19 15.94 10.76 1.72
C ASP A 19 14.86 11.44 0.90
N LYS A 20 14.40 12.63 1.32
CA LYS A 20 13.46 13.43 0.50
C LYS A 20 14.06 13.75 -0.87
N ASN A 21 15.32 14.17 -0.90
CA ASN A 21 16.02 14.47 -2.15
C ASN A 21 16.20 13.20 -3.00
N TYR A 22 16.58 12.08 -2.39
CA TYR A 22 16.67 10.80 -3.10
C TYR A 22 15.32 10.39 -3.71
N MET A 23 14.24 10.43 -2.93
CA MET A 23 12.90 10.04 -3.41
C MET A 23 12.38 10.93 -4.55
N GLN A 24 12.84 12.18 -4.64
CA GLN A 24 12.55 13.07 -5.76
C GLN A 24 13.26 12.65 -7.06
N THR A 25 14.35 11.90 -7.00
CA THR A 25 15.05 11.42 -8.21
C THR A 25 14.37 10.20 -8.86
N CYS A 26 13.47 9.53 -8.14
CA CYS A 26 12.83 8.31 -8.57
C CYS A 26 11.76 8.56 -9.64
N ASN A 27 11.95 8.01 -10.84
CA ASN A 27 10.93 8.00 -11.90
C ASN A 27 10.01 6.75 -11.82
N ILE A 28 10.59 5.60 -11.46
CA ILE A 28 9.85 4.37 -11.18
C ILE A 28 10.28 3.89 -9.79
N VAL A 29 9.32 3.50 -8.97
CA VAL A 29 9.61 3.04 -7.60
C VAL A 29 8.88 1.76 -7.24
N VAL A 30 9.61 0.79 -6.69
CA VAL A 30 9.03 -0.30 -5.90
C VAL A 30 9.18 0.09 -4.44
N SER A 31 8.08 0.04 -3.67
CA SER A 31 8.12 0.41 -2.26
C SER A 31 7.41 -0.58 -1.35
N THR A 32 7.91 -0.66 -0.12
CA THR A 32 7.32 -1.42 0.98
C THR A 32 7.49 -0.66 2.30
N CYS A 33 6.82 -1.08 3.37
CA CYS A 33 7.08 -0.55 4.70
C CYS A 33 6.93 -1.61 5.78
N ALA A 34 7.72 -1.48 6.84
CA ALA A 34 7.54 -2.20 8.08
C ALA A 34 7.61 -1.18 9.23
N PHE A 35 6.52 -1.04 9.98
CA PHE A 35 6.44 -0.17 11.15
C PHE A 35 6.09 -1.00 12.39
N GLY A 36 6.70 -0.68 13.52
CA GLY A 36 6.54 -1.40 14.79
C GLY A 36 7.28 -2.75 14.88
N GLY A 37 8.22 -3.04 13.97
CA GLY A 37 9.10 -4.22 14.03
C GLY A 37 8.39 -5.57 13.84
N GLY A 38 7.24 -5.59 13.17
CA GLY A 38 6.43 -6.79 13.01
C GLY A 38 6.87 -7.75 11.90
N ASP A 39 7.53 -7.23 10.87
CA ASP A 39 7.84 -7.97 9.64
C ASP A 39 9.31 -7.82 9.25
N ASP A 40 9.81 -8.84 8.56
CA ASP A 40 11.12 -8.87 7.94
C ASP A 40 11.16 -8.14 6.60
N LEU A 41 12.35 -7.66 6.23
CA LEU A 41 12.59 -7.07 4.92
C LEU A 41 13.08 -8.13 3.92
N TYR A 42 12.14 -8.68 3.17
CA TYR A 42 12.45 -9.65 2.12
C TYR A 42 13.02 -8.96 0.88
N GLN A 43 14.13 -9.50 0.38
CA GLN A 43 14.83 -8.95 -0.78
C GLN A 43 14.07 -9.26 -2.09
N PRO A 44 13.95 -8.29 -3.01
CA PRO A 44 13.40 -8.55 -4.33
C PRO A 44 14.29 -9.55 -5.08
N ILE A 45 13.65 -10.51 -5.72
CA ILE A 45 14.32 -11.55 -6.52
C ILE A 45 13.85 -11.51 -7.98
N GLY A 46 14.74 -11.86 -8.90
CA GLY A 46 14.44 -11.86 -10.34
C GLY A 46 14.37 -10.47 -10.97
N MET A 47 15.11 -9.49 -10.42
CA MET A 47 15.29 -8.18 -11.06
C MET A 47 16.36 -8.26 -12.15
N SER A 48 16.11 -7.69 -13.31
CA SER A 48 17.14 -7.50 -14.33
C SER A 48 18.10 -6.38 -13.95
N GLU A 49 19.31 -6.36 -14.52
CA GLU A 49 20.28 -5.28 -14.33
C GLU A 49 19.69 -3.91 -14.75
N ALA A 50 18.94 -3.89 -15.86
CA ALA A 50 18.28 -2.68 -16.33
C ALA A 50 17.27 -2.13 -15.30
N SER A 51 16.51 -3.00 -14.63
CA SER A 51 15.59 -2.60 -13.56
C SER A 51 16.33 -2.10 -12.33
N LEU A 52 17.43 -2.76 -11.93
CA LEU A 52 18.25 -2.32 -10.79
C LEU A 52 18.83 -0.91 -11.01
N GLN A 53 19.08 -0.51 -12.25
CA GLN A 53 19.57 0.84 -12.57
C GLN A 53 18.46 1.89 -12.72
N LYS A 54 17.27 1.50 -13.18
CA LYS A 54 16.19 2.43 -13.55
C LYS A 54 15.10 2.58 -12.49
N VAL A 55 15.00 1.64 -11.57
CA VAL A 55 13.92 1.56 -10.58
C VAL A 55 14.49 1.78 -9.18
N CYS A 56 13.91 2.73 -8.46
CA CYS A 56 14.18 2.88 -7.04
C CYS A 56 13.50 1.76 -6.25
N TYR A 57 14.21 1.16 -5.31
CA TYR A 57 13.64 0.22 -4.34
C TYR A 57 13.71 0.86 -2.97
N VAL A 58 12.56 1.19 -2.37
CA VAL A 58 12.49 1.94 -1.12
C VAL A 58 11.71 1.20 -0.04
N ALA A 59 12.32 0.98 1.11
CA ALA A 59 11.68 0.39 2.28
C ALA A 59 11.57 1.44 3.40
N PHE A 60 10.34 1.73 3.83
CA PHE A 60 10.09 2.66 4.94
C PHE A 60 10.06 1.92 6.28
N TRP A 61 10.92 2.33 7.20
CA TRP A 61 10.99 1.82 8.57
C TRP A 61 10.75 2.93 9.59
N ASP A 62 10.33 2.57 10.79
CA ASP A 62 10.36 3.43 11.97
C ASP A 62 11.55 3.08 12.88
N GLU A 63 11.79 3.90 13.90
CA GLU A 63 12.90 3.68 14.84
C GLU A 63 12.74 2.35 15.62
N ILE A 64 11.50 1.87 15.81
CA ILE A 64 11.22 0.57 16.42
C ILE A 64 11.67 -0.57 15.52
N THR A 65 11.32 -0.51 14.23
CA THR A 65 11.72 -1.53 13.25
C THR A 65 13.23 -1.54 13.06
N LEU A 66 13.86 -0.36 12.99
CA LEU A 66 15.32 -0.23 12.94
C LEU A 66 15.98 -0.99 14.11
N ALA A 67 15.59 -0.67 15.35
CA ALA A 67 16.15 -1.31 16.54
C ALA A 67 15.86 -2.82 16.61
N ALA A 68 14.73 -3.28 16.07
CA ALA A 68 14.41 -4.70 16.00
C ALA A 68 15.29 -5.44 14.98
N GLN A 69 15.49 -4.87 13.80
CA GLN A 69 16.28 -5.48 12.72
C GLN A 69 17.78 -5.48 13.05
N GLU A 70 18.30 -4.43 13.70
CA GLU A 70 19.69 -4.39 14.17
C GLU A 70 20.02 -5.48 15.18
N LYS A 71 19.06 -5.82 16.07
CA LYS A 71 19.19 -6.94 17.03
C LYS A 71 19.26 -8.29 16.34
N GLU A 72 18.66 -8.42 15.17
CA GLU A 72 18.72 -9.62 14.32
C GLU A 72 19.95 -9.61 13.39
N GLY A 73 20.86 -8.64 13.54
CA GLY A 73 22.09 -8.54 12.77
C GLY A 73 21.93 -7.89 11.40
N ARG A 74 20.72 -7.38 11.07
CA ARG A 74 20.47 -6.66 9.82
C ARG A 74 20.75 -5.18 10.04
N ARG A 75 21.86 -4.70 9.48
CA ARG A 75 22.30 -3.31 9.61
C ARG A 75 22.16 -2.59 8.28
N ILE A 76 21.80 -1.33 8.36
CA ILE A 76 21.80 -0.43 7.21
C ILE A 76 23.26 -0.13 6.86
N GLY A 77 23.63 -0.27 5.58
CA GLY A 77 24.94 0.10 5.07
C GLY A 77 25.19 1.60 5.16
N GLU A 78 26.45 2.02 5.03
CA GLU A 78 26.82 3.44 5.03
C GLU A 78 26.13 4.23 3.89
N ASP A 79 25.82 3.53 2.80
CA ASP A 79 25.08 4.03 1.63
C ASP A 79 23.55 4.15 1.85
N GLN A 80 23.05 3.83 3.04
CA GLN A 80 21.63 3.74 3.39
C GLN A 80 20.88 2.55 2.79
N TYR A 81 21.59 1.52 2.30
CA TYR A 81 20.97 0.33 1.70
C TYR A 81 21.06 -0.90 2.59
N ILE A 82 20.09 -1.80 2.38
CA ILE A 82 20.20 -3.22 2.73
C ILE A 82 19.98 -3.99 1.43
N GLU A 83 21.08 -4.46 0.85
CA GLU A 83 21.15 -4.99 -0.51
C GLU A 83 20.47 -4.05 -1.52
N LYS A 84 19.28 -4.42 -2.05
CA LYS A 84 18.60 -3.63 -3.09
C LYS A 84 17.77 -2.49 -2.51
N TRP A 85 17.34 -2.59 -1.26
CA TRP A 85 16.43 -1.62 -0.64
C TRP A 85 17.20 -0.43 -0.09
N ARG A 86 16.87 0.79 -0.55
CA ARG A 86 17.18 1.99 0.22
C ARG A 86 16.25 2.05 1.43
N ILE A 87 16.81 2.13 2.62
CA ILE A 87 16.05 2.21 3.86
C ILE A 87 15.78 3.69 4.19
N VAL A 88 14.51 4.04 4.32
CA VAL A 88 14.08 5.38 4.72
C VAL A 88 13.50 5.31 6.13
N ILE A 89 14.18 5.95 7.07
CA ILE A 89 13.72 6.03 8.46
C ILE A 89 12.71 7.16 8.62
N VAL A 90 11.50 6.78 9.03
CA VAL A 90 10.39 7.67 9.29
C VAL A 90 10.29 7.94 10.80
N LYS A 91 10.30 9.22 11.15
CA LYS A 91 10.15 9.70 12.52
C LYS A 91 8.79 10.35 12.73
N ASN A 92 8.37 10.49 13.99
CA ASN A 92 7.11 11.14 14.37
C ASN A 92 5.92 10.57 13.60
N LEU A 93 5.74 9.24 13.66
CA LEU A 93 4.59 8.60 13.05
C LEU A 93 3.29 9.18 13.63
N PRO A 94 2.32 9.52 12.78
CA PRO A 94 1.14 10.28 13.18
C PRO A 94 0.02 9.51 13.86
N PHE A 95 -0.06 8.21 13.62
CA PHE A 95 -1.11 7.37 14.14
C PHE A 95 -0.51 6.41 15.15
N GLN A 96 -1.24 6.14 16.22
CA GLN A 96 -0.85 5.10 17.17
C GLN A 96 -0.86 3.70 16.51
N ASP A 97 -1.81 3.46 15.60
CA ASP A 97 -1.90 2.22 14.81
C ASP A 97 -0.85 2.18 13.68
N GLN A 98 0.10 1.25 13.81
CA GLN A 98 1.16 1.03 12.83
C GLN A 98 0.64 0.58 11.46
N ARG A 99 -0.50 -0.11 11.43
CA ARG A 99 -1.14 -0.50 10.16
C ARG A 99 -1.68 0.71 9.42
N LEU A 100 -2.17 1.72 10.16
CA LEU A 100 -2.65 2.96 9.57
C LEU A 100 -1.47 3.80 9.07
N ASN A 101 -0.36 3.87 9.82
CA ASN A 101 0.88 4.48 9.34
C ASN A 101 1.37 3.84 8.04
N GLY A 102 1.29 2.52 7.92
CA GLY A 102 1.66 1.80 6.69
C GLY A 102 0.79 2.13 5.47
N LYS A 103 -0.38 2.77 5.66
CA LYS A 103 -1.21 3.26 4.55
C LYS A 103 -0.62 4.48 3.87
N ILE A 104 0.24 5.23 4.55
CA ILE A 104 0.90 6.42 3.98
C ILE A 104 1.79 6.01 2.79
N PRO A 105 2.83 5.17 2.94
CA PRO A 105 3.65 4.78 1.79
C PRO A 105 2.89 3.91 0.78
N LYS A 106 1.87 3.17 1.24
CA LYS A 106 1.00 2.38 0.38
C LYS A 106 0.16 3.22 -0.57
N MET A 107 -0.52 4.25 -0.05
CA MET A 107 -1.54 4.99 -0.79
C MET A 107 -1.01 6.32 -1.31
N LEU A 108 -0.13 6.97 -0.56
CA LEU A 108 0.36 8.31 -0.84
C LEU A 108 1.73 8.30 -1.53
N GLY A 109 2.06 7.25 -2.29
CA GLY A 109 3.31 7.18 -3.05
C GLY A 109 3.52 8.39 -3.98
N HIS A 110 2.45 8.93 -4.56
CA HIS A 110 2.51 10.14 -5.40
C HIS A 110 2.95 11.40 -4.65
N ARG A 111 2.83 11.43 -3.31
CA ARG A 111 3.31 12.53 -2.47
C ARG A 111 4.73 12.32 -1.98
N LEU A 112 5.10 11.05 -1.74
CA LEU A 112 6.45 10.68 -1.29
C LEU A 112 7.46 10.73 -2.45
N PHE A 113 7.02 10.41 -3.66
CA PHE A 113 7.82 10.37 -4.88
C PHE A 113 7.21 11.32 -5.94
N PRO A 114 7.35 12.64 -5.78
CA PRO A 114 6.61 13.63 -6.58
C PRO A 114 6.96 13.61 -8.09
N HIS A 115 8.12 13.06 -8.45
CA HIS A 115 8.57 12.91 -9.84
C HIS A 115 8.44 11.46 -10.37
N ALA A 116 7.93 10.54 -9.56
CA ALA A 116 7.69 9.18 -10.04
C ALA A 116 6.48 9.17 -10.97
N ARG A 117 6.67 8.62 -12.17
CA ARG A 117 5.57 8.33 -13.09
C ARG A 117 4.85 7.04 -12.73
N TYR A 118 5.58 6.03 -12.26
CA TYR A 118 5.03 4.72 -11.91
C TYR A 118 5.47 4.27 -10.52
N SER A 119 4.61 3.57 -9.81
CA SER A 119 5.01 2.87 -8.59
C SER A 119 4.36 1.50 -8.43
N ILE A 120 5.09 0.62 -7.75
CA ILE A 120 4.64 -0.70 -7.31
C ILE A 120 4.73 -0.76 -5.79
N TRP A 121 3.60 -0.81 -5.12
CA TRP A 121 3.53 -1.10 -3.69
C TRP A 121 3.61 -2.61 -3.47
N VAL A 122 4.39 -3.05 -2.48
CA VAL A 122 4.46 -4.45 -2.02
C VAL A 122 4.31 -4.50 -0.49
N ASP A 123 3.32 -5.26 0.00
CA ASP A 123 3.09 -5.50 1.43
C ASP A 123 4.29 -6.23 2.06
N SER A 124 4.74 -5.80 3.25
CA SER A 124 5.93 -6.31 3.95
C SER A 124 5.92 -7.81 4.21
N LYS A 125 4.74 -8.42 4.31
CA LYS A 125 4.58 -9.89 4.46
C LYS A 125 4.84 -10.69 3.17
N SER A 126 5.23 -10.01 2.10
CA SER A 126 5.38 -10.57 0.75
C SER A 126 6.76 -10.27 0.19
N GLN A 127 7.39 -11.24 -0.46
CA GLN A 127 8.62 -11.03 -1.22
C GLN A 127 8.30 -10.79 -2.69
N PHE A 128 8.77 -9.67 -3.25
CA PHE A 128 8.62 -9.35 -4.66
C PHE A 128 9.53 -10.21 -5.54
N ARG A 129 8.96 -10.89 -6.55
CA ARG A 129 9.69 -11.93 -7.30
C ARG A 129 9.59 -11.84 -8.83
N ARG A 130 9.25 -10.66 -9.35
CA ARG A 130 9.12 -10.38 -10.78
C ARG A 130 9.73 -9.04 -11.11
N ASP A 131 10.38 -8.95 -12.26
CA ASP A 131 11.01 -7.71 -12.72
C ASP A 131 9.98 -6.57 -12.84
N PRO A 132 10.21 -5.40 -12.21
CA PRO A 132 9.21 -4.33 -12.11
C PRO A 132 8.83 -3.75 -13.47
N LEU A 133 9.75 -3.66 -14.42
CA LEU A 133 9.43 -3.15 -15.76
C LEU A 133 8.48 -4.11 -16.48
N GLY A 134 8.73 -5.42 -16.37
CA GLY A 134 7.81 -6.44 -16.88
C GLY A 134 6.44 -6.44 -16.17
N VAL A 135 6.41 -6.16 -14.87
CA VAL A 135 5.15 -6.02 -14.11
C VAL A 135 4.34 -4.83 -14.61
N LEU A 136 4.97 -3.67 -14.81
CA LEU A 136 4.30 -2.47 -15.36
C LEU A 136 3.80 -2.72 -16.78
N GLU A 137 4.61 -3.36 -17.62
CA GLU A 137 4.23 -3.74 -18.98
C GLU A 137 2.97 -4.62 -18.98
N ALA A 138 3.00 -5.71 -18.22
CA ALA A 138 1.92 -6.70 -18.20
C ALA A 138 0.64 -6.17 -17.56
N LEU A 139 0.74 -5.37 -16.49
CA LEU A 139 -0.42 -4.99 -15.69
C LEU A 139 -1.02 -3.63 -16.05
N LEU A 140 -0.22 -2.71 -16.62
CA LEU A 140 -0.64 -1.36 -16.98
C LEU A 140 -0.62 -1.15 -18.50
N PHE A 141 0.51 -1.41 -19.17
CA PHE A 141 0.67 -0.99 -20.57
C PHE A 141 -0.14 -1.84 -21.53
N ARG A 142 -0.02 -3.17 -21.45
CA ARG A 142 -0.76 -4.10 -22.32
C ARG A 142 -2.27 -4.09 -22.09
N THR A 143 -2.69 -3.68 -20.90
CA THR A 143 -4.10 -3.61 -20.49
C THR A 143 -4.67 -2.20 -20.59
N ASN A 144 -3.87 -1.22 -21.02
CA ASN A 144 -4.24 0.20 -21.06
C ASN A 144 -4.88 0.67 -19.73
N SER A 145 -4.26 0.28 -18.61
CA SER A 145 -4.75 0.54 -17.26
C SER A 145 -3.83 1.50 -16.52
N GLU A 146 -4.40 2.37 -15.68
CA GLU A 146 -3.64 3.32 -14.85
C GLU A 146 -3.41 2.79 -13.43
N LEU A 147 -4.23 1.82 -13.01
CA LEU A 147 -4.14 1.16 -11.71
C LEU A 147 -4.34 -0.34 -11.90
N ALA A 148 -3.50 -1.15 -11.27
CA ALA A 148 -3.64 -2.59 -11.23
C ALA A 148 -3.57 -3.10 -9.79
N ILE A 149 -4.54 -3.93 -9.42
CA ILE A 149 -4.69 -4.48 -8.07
C ILE A 149 -5.33 -5.86 -8.14
N SER A 150 -4.97 -6.75 -7.21
CA SER A 150 -5.52 -8.11 -7.20
C SER A 150 -6.98 -8.11 -6.79
N GLU A 151 -7.78 -8.98 -7.42
CA GLU A 151 -9.08 -9.38 -6.87
C GLU A 151 -8.91 -10.04 -5.50
N HIS A 152 -9.92 -9.85 -4.64
CA HIS A 152 -9.97 -10.51 -3.36
C HIS A 152 -10.26 -12.02 -3.50
N GLY A 153 -9.48 -12.84 -2.80
CA GLY A 153 -9.49 -14.29 -3.03
C GLY A 153 -10.68 -15.06 -2.50
N ALA A 154 -11.42 -14.52 -1.52
CA ALA A 154 -12.51 -15.25 -0.86
C ALA A 154 -13.89 -14.63 -1.15
N ARG A 155 -14.14 -13.45 -0.60
CA ARG A 155 -15.43 -12.74 -0.69
C ARG A 155 -15.46 -11.79 -1.89
N SER A 156 -16.66 -11.31 -2.21
CA SER A 156 -16.90 -10.51 -3.42
C SER A 156 -17.67 -9.20 -3.19
N ASN A 157 -18.30 -8.98 -2.03
CA ASN A 157 -18.95 -7.70 -1.67
C ASN A 157 -18.48 -7.22 -0.28
N VAL A 158 -18.72 -5.93 0.00
CA VAL A 158 -18.26 -5.23 1.21
C VAL A 158 -18.92 -5.75 2.48
N TYR A 159 -20.22 -6.01 2.46
CA TYR A 159 -20.99 -6.39 3.64
C TYR A 159 -20.61 -7.79 4.16
N ASP A 160 -20.33 -8.73 3.26
CA ASP A 160 -19.80 -10.05 3.62
C ASP A 160 -18.36 -9.95 4.15
N GLU A 161 -17.55 -9.04 3.59
CA GLU A 161 -16.21 -8.77 4.11
C GLU A 161 -16.27 -8.19 5.52
N ALA A 162 -17.17 -7.25 5.78
CA ALA A 162 -17.36 -6.63 7.10
C ALA A 162 -17.65 -7.69 8.17
N LYS A 163 -18.59 -8.61 7.91
CA LYS A 163 -18.87 -9.76 8.79
C LYS A 163 -17.62 -10.61 9.04
N ALA A 164 -16.81 -10.86 8.00
CA ALA A 164 -15.58 -11.64 8.11
C ALA A 164 -14.46 -10.90 8.85
N VAL A 165 -14.37 -9.57 8.73
CA VAL A 165 -13.45 -8.72 9.47
C VAL A 165 -13.74 -8.82 10.97
N VAL A 166 -15.01 -8.66 11.37
CA VAL A 166 -15.44 -8.78 12.77
C VAL A 166 -15.18 -10.20 13.28
N LYS A 167 -15.64 -11.23 12.56
CA LYS A 167 -15.43 -12.64 12.96
C LYS A 167 -13.96 -13.02 13.16
N LYS A 168 -13.05 -12.37 12.43
CA LYS A 168 -11.59 -12.61 12.52
C LYS A 168 -10.89 -11.70 13.53
N ASN A 169 -11.64 -10.92 14.32
CA ASN A 169 -11.11 -9.94 15.28
C ASN A 169 -10.09 -8.98 14.63
N LYS A 170 -10.41 -8.54 13.41
CA LYS A 170 -9.57 -7.64 12.62
C LYS A 170 -9.90 -6.16 12.84
N ALA A 171 -11.11 -5.84 13.26
CA ALA A 171 -11.55 -4.53 13.74
C ALA A 171 -12.67 -4.81 14.75
N THR A 172 -13.01 -3.83 15.59
CA THR A 172 -14.11 -4.05 16.54
C THR A 172 -15.45 -4.06 15.80
N PRO A 173 -16.48 -4.74 16.35
CA PRO A 173 -17.82 -4.70 15.77
C PRO A 173 -18.33 -3.27 15.58
N GLU A 174 -18.10 -2.38 16.55
CA GLU A 174 -18.60 -1.01 16.58
C GLU A 174 -17.95 -0.16 15.48
N GLU A 175 -16.62 -0.27 15.30
CA GLU A 175 -15.91 0.45 14.23
C GLU A 175 -16.42 0.05 12.84
N VAL A 176 -16.66 -1.26 12.65
CA VAL A 176 -17.16 -1.79 11.38
C VAL A 176 -18.62 -1.39 11.15
N GLU A 177 -19.45 -1.45 12.18
CA GLU A 177 -20.87 -1.08 12.12
C GLU A 177 -21.05 0.37 11.67
N VAL A 178 -20.33 1.32 12.29
CA VAL A 178 -20.37 2.74 11.90
C VAL A 178 -20.04 2.93 10.42
N GLN A 179 -19.01 2.23 9.90
CA GLN A 179 -18.63 2.29 8.49
C GLN A 179 -19.72 1.70 7.58
N MET A 180 -20.30 0.56 7.96
CA MET A 180 -21.32 -0.12 7.14
C MET A 180 -22.66 0.63 7.12
N ILE A 181 -23.07 1.24 8.25
CA ILE A 181 -24.26 2.09 8.31
C ILE A 181 -24.12 3.26 7.34
N GLN A 182 -22.96 3.93 7.35
CA GLN A 182 -22.71 5.02 6.39
C GLN A 182 -22.77 4.53 4.94
N TYR A 183 -22.17 3.39 4.63
CA TYR A 183 -22.13 2.87 3.26
C TYR A 183 -23.52 2.46 2.77
N HIS A 184 -24.32 1.86 3.65
CA HIS A 184 -25.71 1.54 3.37
C HIS A 184 -26.56 2.79 3.15
N HIS A 185 -26.44 3.79 4.02
CA HIS A 185 -27.12 5.07 3.89
C HIS A 185 -26.78 5.78 2.57
N ASP A 186 -25.52 5.70 2.15
CA ASP A 186 -25.08 6.31 0.89
C ASP A 186 -25.59 5.54 -0.35
N GLY A 187 -26.07 4.30 -0.19
CA GLY A 187 -26.57 3.46 -1.27
C GLY A 187 -25.50 2.64 -1.98
N LEU A 188 -24.41 2.26 -1.28
CA LEU A 188 -23.43 1.32 -1.83
C LEU A 188 -24.13 -0.01 -2.17
N PRO A 189 -24.06 -0.51 -3.42
CA PRO A 189 -24.76 -1.72 -3.80
C PRO A 189 -24.17 -2.96 -3.10
N GLU A 190 -25.02 -3.93 -2.80
CA GLU A 190 -24.62 -5.25 -2.30
C GLU A 190 -24.03 -6.16 -3.40
N ASP A 191 -24.00 -5.65 -4.64
CA ASP A 191 -23.50 -6.38 -5.80
C ASP A 191 -22.11 -6.94 -5.55
N LYS A 192 -21.98 -8.23 -5.83
CA LYS A 192 -20.71 -8.96 -5.73
C LYS A 192 -19.74 -8.61 -6.86
N ARG A 193 -20.19 -7.79 -7.82
CA ARG A 193 -19.42 -7.44 -9.01
C ARG A 193 -19.42 -5.94 -9.24
N PHE A 194 -18.27 -5.43 -9.62
CA PHE A 194 -18.09 -4.09 -10.14
C PHE A 194 -17.54 -4.23 -11.56
N ASN A 195 -18.30 -3.80 -12.58
CA ASN A 195 -17.96 -3.96 -14.00
C ASN A 195 -17.54 -5.39 -14.39
N GLY A 196 -18.29 -6.39 -13.92
CA GLY A 196 -18.02 -7.81 -14.20
C GLY A 196 -16.85 -8.45 -13.41
N LYS A 197 -16.09 -7.66 -12.64
CA LYS A 197 -15.01 -8.14 -11.74
C LYS A 197 -15.49 -8.20 -10.30
N LYS A 198 -14.79 -8.90 -9.41
CA LYS A 198 -15.16 -8.85 -7.97
C LYS A 198 -15.10 -7.41 -7.46
N ALA A 199 -16.07 -6.99 -6.65
CA ALA A 199 -16.05 -5.63 -6.09
C ALA A 199 -14.88 -5.44 -5.10
N LEU A 200 -14.48 -6.52 -4.40
CA LEU A 200 -13.38 -6.50 -3.45
C LEU A 200 -12.01 -6.68 -4.10
N ALA A 201 -11.03 -5.93 -3.60
CA ALA A 201 -9.63 -6.07 -3.94
C ALA A 201 -8.79 -6.60 -2.76
N GLU A 202 -7.67 -7.24 -3.07
CA GLU A 202 -6.59 -7.53 -2.12
C GLU A 202 -5.37 -6.67 -2.45
N ALA A 203 -5.20 -5.63 -1.65
CA ALA A 203 -4.21 -4.58 -1.86
C ALA A 203 -2.79 -4.94 -1.40
N SER A 204 -2.37 -6.22 -1.50
CA SER A 204 -1.02 -6.62 -1.07
C SER A 204 0.07 -6.28 -2.10
N ILE A 205 -0.33 -6.07 -3.35
CA ILE A 205 0.50 -5.49 -4.40
C ILE A 205 -0.37 -4.56 -5.25
N ILE A 206 0.14 -3.37 -5.54
CA ILE A 206 -0.55 -2.36 -6.35
C ILE A 206 0.46 -1.79 -7.33
N ALA A 207 0.23 -1.94 -8.64
CA ALA A 207 0.98 -1.22 -9.66
C ALA A 207 0.13 -0.03 -10.13
N ARG A 208 0.73 1.15 -10.30
CA ARG A 208 0.00 2.35 -10.71
C ARG A 208 0.85 3.32 -11.51
N GLU A 209 0.19 4.00 -12.44
CA GLU A 209 0.65 5.26 -13.03
C GLU A 209 0.15 6.43 -12.17
N HIS A 210 1.00 7.44 -12.00
CA HIS A 210 0.69 8.65 -11.24
C HIS A 210 0.02 9.70 -12.13
N THR A 211 -1.26 9.49 -12.44
CA THR A 211 -2.12 10.46 -13.14
C THR A 211 -2.86 11.33 -12.12
N PRO A 212 -3.38 12.52 -12.51
CA PRO A 212 -4.23 13.31 -11.62
C PRO A 212 -5.42 12.51 -11.07
N LEU A 213 -5.99 11.61 -11.87
CA LEU A 213 -7.14 10.81 -11.49
C LEU A 213 -6.77 9.67 -10.52
N THR A 214 -5.70 8.92 -10.79
CA THR A 214 -5.25 7.89 -9.84
C THR A 214 -4.78 8.51 -8.53
N ASN A 215 -4.09 9.65 -8.57
CA ASN A 215 -3.66 10.35 -7.36
C ASN A 215 -4.86 10.83 -6.52
N LEU A 216 -5.90 11.39 -7.15
CA LEU A 216 -7.16 11.72 -6.48
C LEU A 216 -7.81 10.47 -5.86
N PHE A 217 -7.91 9.37 -6.61
CA PHE A 217 -8.47 8.12 -6.08
C PHE A 217 -7.71 7.62 -4.85
N MET A 218 -6.38 7.58 -4.92
CA MET A 218 -5.55 7.15 -3.79
C MET A 218 -5.67 8.09 -2.59
N CYS A 219 -5.87 9.40 -2.81
CA CYS A 219 -6.16 10.35 -1.74
C CYS A 219 -7.48 10.08 -1.03
N LEU A 220 -8.55 9.91 -1.82
CA LEU A 220 -9.87 9.63 -1.27
C LEU A 220 -9.86 8.28 -0.53
N TRP A 221 -9.18 7.28 -1.07
CA TRP A 221 -9.05 5.97 -0.43
C TRP A 221 -8.29 6.06 0.89
N PHE A 222 -7.19 6.82 0.95
CA PHE A 222 -6.46 7.07 2.19
C PHE A 222 -7.34 7.77 3.24
N ASN A 223 -8.02 8.85 2.85
CA ASN A 223 -8.91 9.59 3.75
C ASN A 223 -10.01 8.68 4.32
N GLU A 224 -10.57 7.79 3.49
CA GLU A 224 -11.60 6.83 3.91
C GLU A 224 -11.07 5.80 4.92
N VAL A 225 -9.84 5.32 4.71
CA VAL A 225 -9.15 4.39 5.62
C VAL A 225 -8.78 5.04 6.95
N VAL A 226 -8.46 6.34 6.95
CA VAL A 226 -8.22 7.12 8.17
C VAL A 226 -9.51 7.43 8.92
N ARG A 227 -10.61 7.67 8.19
CA ARG A 227 -11.91 8.03 8.77
C ARG A 227 -12.56 6.87 9.53
N PHE A 228 -12.45 5.66 8.99
CA PHE A 228 -13.09 4.47 9.53
C PHE A 228 -12.05 3.42 9.93
N THR A 229 -12.19 2.20 9.44
CA THR A 229 -11.26 1.11 9.77
C THR A 229 -10.04 1.12 8.86
N SER A 230 -8.89 0.67 9.38
CA SER A 230 -7.67 0.46 8.58
C SER A 230 -7.78 -0.69 7.55
N ARG A 231 -8.97 -1.28 7.40
CA ARG A 231 -9.31 -2.39 6.51
C ARG A 231 -9.65 -1.87 5.13
N ASP A 232 -8.60 -1.67 4.35
CA ASP A 232 -8.63 -1.19 2.97
C ASP A 232 -9.56 -1.99 2.02
N GLN A 233 -9.86 -3.24 2.34
CA GLN A 233 -10.84 -4.08 1.63
C GLN A 233 -12.28 -3.53 1.72
N LEU A 234 -12.63 -2.84 2.81
CA LEU A 234 -13.96 -2.24 2.99
C LEU A 234 -14.07 -0.91 2.25
N SER A 235 -13.02 -0.08 2.32
CA SER A 235 -13.04 1.27 1.75
C SER A 235 -12.74 1.33 0.25
N PHE A 236 -11.91 0.43 -0.29
CA PHE A 236 -11.58 0.41 -1.73
C PHE A 236 -12.81 0.41 -2.65
N PRO A 237 -13.73 -0.57 -2.53
CA PRO A 237 -14.93 -0.62 -3.38
C PRO A 237 -15.82 0.60 -3.19
N TYR A 238 -15.94 1.11 -1.96
CA TYR A 238 -16.74 2.29 -1.68
C TYR A 238 -16.19 3.53 -2.38
N VAL A 239 -14.89 3.81 -2.25
CA VAL A 239 -14.25 4.96 -2.93
C VAL A 239 -14.34 4.81 -4.45
N LEU A 240 -14.12 3.61 -4.98
CA LEU A 240 -14.22 3.34 -6.41
C LEU A 240 -15.64 3.61 -6.93
N TRP A 241 -16.65 3.11 -6.22
CA TRP A 241 -18.05 3.33 -6.54
C TRP A 241 -18.46 4.81 -6.43
N ARG A 242 -17.98 5.54 -5.42
CA ARG A 242 -18.26 6.97 -5.24
C ARG A 242 -17.61 7.83 -6.33
N LEU A 243 -16.37 7.51 -6.73
CA LEU A 243 -15.62 8.31 -7.68
C LEU A 243 -16.18 8.18 -9.11
N LYS A 244 -16.65 7.00 -9.52
CA LYS A 244 -17.29 6.67 -10.82
C LYS A 244 -16.48 6.94 -12.10
N VAL A 245 -15.43 7.75 -12.05
CA VAL A 245 -14.67 8.21 -13.22
C VAL A 245 -13.39 7.41 -13.46
N LEU A 246 -12.88 6.66 -12.47
CA LEU A 246 -11.71 5.79 -12.65
C LEU A 246 -12.14 4.47 -13.30
N LYS A 247 -12.02 4.40 -14.63
CA LYS A 247 -12.46 3.25 -15.44
C LYS A 247 -11.32 2.29 -15.81
N ASN A 248 -10.10 2.81 -15.95
CA ASN A 248 -8.93 2.07 -16.43
C ASN A 248 -8.23 1.33 -15.28
N ILE A 249 -8.93 0.38 -14.65
CA ILE A 249 -8.41 -0.45 -13.55
C ILE A 249 -8.31 -1.90 -13.98
N ASN A 250 -7.10 -2.46 -13.88
CA ASN A 250 -6.86 -3.88 -14.03
C ASN A 250 -7.02 -4.61 -12.70
N MET A 251 -8.21 -5.15 -12.46
CA MET A 251 -8.51 -6.09 -11.38
C MET A 251 -8.05 -7.50 -11.77
N PHE A 252 -6.78 -7.83 -11.50
CA PHE A 252 -6.17 -9.08 -11.95
C PHE A 252 -6.44 -10.25 -10.96
N PRO A 253 -6.45 -11.51 -11.44
CA PRO A 253 -6.81 -12.64 -10.59
C PRO A 253 -5.75 -12.99 -9.54
N VAL A 254 -6.16 -13.73 -8.51
CA VAL A 254 -5.29 -14.17 -7.40
C VAL A 254 -4.07 -14.96 -7.87
N CYS A 255 -4.18 -15.74 -8.94
CA CYS A 255 -3.04 -16.48 -9.49
C CYS A 255 -1.92 -15.53 -9.96
N THR A 256 -2.26 -14.47 -10.70
CA THR A 256 -1.29 -13.44 -11.09
C THR A 256 -0.64 -12.82 -9.86
N ARG A 257 -1.39 -12.52 -8.80
CA ARG A 257 -0.79 -12.04 -7.54
C ARG A 257 0.24 -13.02 -6.98
N LYS A 258 -0.08 -14.32 -6.93
CA LYS A 258 0.84 -15.38 -6.45
C LYS A 258 2.07 -15.52 -7.33
N ASP A 259 1.99 -15.16 -8.61
CA ASP A 259 3.15 -15.14 -9.50
C ASP A 259 4.06 -13.94 -9.24
N LEU A 260 3.49 -12.80 -8.85
CA LEU A 260 4.23 -11.55 -8.56
C LEU A 260 4.96 -11.59 -7.21
N VAL A 261 4.41 -12.28 -6.21
CA VAL A 261 4.96 -12.30 -4.85
C VAL A 261 4.93 -13.68 -4.19
N ASN A 262 5.97 -14.00 -3.42
CA ASN A 262 5.90 -15.10 -2.45
C ASN A 262 5.19 -14.60 -1.19
N SER A 263 4.13 -15.28 -0.75
CA SER A 263 3.43 -14.95 0.49
C SER A 263 4.11 -15.65 1.67
N ILE A 264 4.73 -14.90 2.56
CA ILE A 264 5.49 -15.45 3.69
C ILE A 264 4.67 -15.34 4.99
N GLY A 265 3.96 -14.22 5.15
CA GLY A 265 3.15 -13.94 6.34
C GLY A 265 3.84 -12.95 7.28
N HIS A 266 3.14 -12.57 8.36
CA HIS A 266 3.71 -11.67 9.36
C HIS A 266 4.54 -12.47 10.35
N VAL A 267 5.75 -11.98 10.66
CA VAL A 267 6.61 -12.64 11.67
C VAL A 267 5.98 -12.44 13.06
N ARG A 268 5.54 -11.21 13.36
CA ARG A 268 4.86 -10.83 14.60
C ARG A 268 3.81 -9.75 14.33
N LYS A 269 2.79 -9.65 15.21
CA LYS A 269 1.85 -8.52 15.15
C LYS A 269 2.55 -7.26 15.69
N ALA A 270 2.62 -6.21 14.88
CA ALA A 270 3.06 -4.89 15.34
C ALA A 270 2.18 -4.41 16.50
N LYS A 271 2.80 -3.87 17.54
CA LYS A 271 2.12 -3.27 18.69
C LYS A 271 1.80 -1.79 18.41
N PRO A 272 0.71 -1.24 18.99
CA PRO A 272 0.48 0.20 18.95
C PRO A 272 1.63 0.98 19.58
N LEU A 273 1.84 2.22 19.15
CA LEU A 273 2.77 3.13 19.85
C LEU A 273 2.23 3.42 21.25
N VAL A 274 3.13 3.36 22.23
CA VAL A 274 2.86 3.80 23.61
C VAL A 274 3.31 5.27 23.67
N ASN A 275 2.41 6.16 24.06
CA ASN A 275 2.73 7.58 24.27
C ASN A 275 3.65 7.77 25.48
#